data_AF-A0A6N2XKR2-F1
#
_entry.id   AF-A0A6N2XKR2-F1
#
_cell.length_a   1.000
_cell.length_b   1.000
_cell.length_c   1.000
_cell.angle_alpha   90.00
_cell.angle_beta   90.00
_cell.angle_gamma   90.00
#
_symmetry.space_group_name_H-M   'P 1'
#
loop_
_entity.id
_entity.type
_entity.pdbx_description
1 polymer ?
#
loop_
_entity_poly.entity_id
_entity_poly.type
_entity_poly.pdbx_seq_one_letter_code
_entity_poly.pdbx_strand_id
1 'polypeptide(L)'
;MSNRAQSFSSQLLITIISIFLGSFLFAGILENYKKDQGLQEELIKDYYRPMRELQSSCSSSHNELFLKYGELSGSYQLMFNEVVHMMVTPDSKLGQNYEAIPMSIIKANADLKKTVEDLEVTVKKCKADLFLKYEEIALATGSYPEFMRLAKKYTSEINVIYSERQKKASGNIENIGPNQLMPLMREFIAIDLSIDKNRSMLIKEMERVFNPVMQNYLIIEEHEQLIFEKDNDFFRSLHELYAMKISEKHSSGFISWVF
;
A
#
# COMPACT_ATOMS: atom_id res chain seq x y z
N MET A 1 37.03 43.18 65.56
CA MET A 1 36.26 42.19 64.80
C MET A 1 34.80 42.64 64.82
N SER A 2 34.30 43.19 63.71
CA SER A 2 32.96 43.79 63.62
C SER A 2 31.99 42.75 63.07
N ASN A 3 31.02 42.33 63.88
CA ASN A 3 29.95 41.43 63.48
C ASN A 3 28.98 42.15 62.56
N ARG A 4 28.93 41.74 61.29
CA ARG A 4 27.82 42.03 60.37
C ARG A 4 26.55 41.38 60.91
N ALA A 5 25.76 42.12 61.67
CA ALA A 5 24.34 41.81 61.82
C ALA A 5 23.66 42.17 60.49
N GLN A 6 23.53 41.21 59.60
CA GLN A 6 22.65 41.33 58.45
C GLN A 6 21.25 41.59 59.01
N SER A 7 20.66 42.76 58.70
CA SER A 7 19.36 43.18 59.21
C SER A 7 18.32 42.08 58.98
N PHE A 8 17.60 41.66 60.03
CA PHE A 8 16.55 40.65 59.99
C PHE A 8 15.54 40.90 58.85
N SER A 9 15.28 42.18 58.52
CA SER A 9 14.45 42.59 57.39
C SER A 9 15.03 42.19 56.03
N SER A 10 16.36 42.22 55.86
CA SER A 10 17.03 41.77 54.63
C SER A 10 16.92 40.25 54.47
N GLN A 11 17.05 39.49 55.55
CA GLN A 11 16.89 38.03 55.53
C GLN A 11 15.45 37.62 55.24
N LEU A 12 14.47 38.31 55.82
CA LEU A 12 13.05 38.07 55.56
C LEU A 12 12.70 38.32 54.09
N LEU A 13 13.17 39.42 53.50
CA LEU A 13 12.94 39.78 52.10
C LEU A 13 13.57 38.76 51.14
N ILE A 14 14.80 38.33 51.40
CA ILE A 14 15.48 37.28 50.61
C ILE A 14 14.73 35.96 50.71
N THR A 15 14.21 35.62 51.89
CA THR A 15 13.45 34.38 52.10
C THR A 15 12.12 34.42 51.35
N ILE A 16 11.39 35.54 51.41
CA ILE A 16 10.14 35.74 50.67
C ILE A 16 10.38 35.65 49.16
N ILE A 17 11.39 36.37 48.64
CA ILE A 17 11.76 36.32 47.22
C ILE A 17 12.13 34.89 46.80
N SER A 18 12.92 34.18 47.61
CA SER A 18 13.32 32.79 47.31
C SER A 18 12.15 31.82 47.31
N ILE A 19 11.17 32.00 48.22
CA ILE A 19 9.95 31.19 48.24
C ILE A 19 9.10 31.48 47.01
N PHE A 20 8.90 32.75 46.65
CA PHE A 20 8.14 33.12 45.45
C PHE A 20 8.80 32.59 44.17
N LEU A 21 10.11 32.75 44.01
CA LEU A 21 10.86 32.19 42.88
C LEU A 21 10.80 30.67 42.85
N GLY A 22 10.97 30.01 44.00
CA GLY A 22 10.88 28.56 44.12
C GLY A 22 9.50 28.04 43.72
N SER A 23 8.42 28.67 44.21
CA SER A 23 7.04 28.32 43.87
C SER A 23 6.71 28.61 42.41
N PHE A 24 7.21 29.71 41.83
CA PHE A 24 6.98 30.05 40.43
C PHE A 24 7.72 29.09 39.49
N LEU A 25 8.96 28.70 39.84
CA LEU A 25 9.70 27.65 39.12
C LEU A 25 8.98 26.32 39.22
N PHE A 26 8.53 25.91 40.41
CA PHE A 26 7.78 24.66 40.58
C PHE A 26 6.46 24.64 39.80
N ALA A 27 5.70 25.74 39.86
CA ALA A 27 4.46 25.86 39.11
C ALA A 27 4.73 25.83 37.60
N GLY A 28 5.74 26.56 37.10
CA GLY A 28 6.14 26.54 35.70
C GLY A 28 6.59 25.16 35.22
N ILE A 29 7.36 24.44 36.03
CA ILE A 29 7.77 23.05 35.74
C ILE A 29 6.54 22.14 35.65
N LEU A 30 5.61 22.26 36.61
CA LEU A 30 4.47 21.35 36.74
C LEU A 30 3.40 21.63 35.67
N GLU A 31 3.19 22.90 35.30
CA GLU A 31 2.33 23.32 34.19
C GLU A 31 2.90 22.83 32.84
N ASN A 32 4.21 23.01 32.63
CA ASN A 32 4.86 22.57 31.39
C ASN A 32 4.86 21.04 31.26
N TYR A 33 5.14 20.33 32.36
CA TYR A 33 5.07 18.86 32.39
C TYR A 33 3.67 18.33 32.07
N LYS A 34 2.62 18.95 32.62
CA LYS A 34 1.23 18.59 32.31
C LYS A 34 0.88 18.86 30.85
N LYS A 35 1.32 20.00 30.32
CA LYS A 35 1.09 20.38 28.93
C LYS A 35 1.79 19.41 27.97
N ASP A 36 3.03 19.03 28.26
CA ASP A 36 3.80 18.08 27.45
C ASP A 36 3.19 16.68 27.48
N GLN A 37 2.74 16.18 28.65
CA GLN A 37 2.05 14.89 28.72
C GLN A 37 0.72 14.87 27.96
N GLY A 38 -0.09 15.92 28.07
CA GLY A 38 -1.37 16.01 27.34
C GLY A 38 -1.19 16.01 25.82
N LEU A 39 -0.24 16.82 25.32
CA LEU A 39 0.08 16.94 23.90
C LEU A 39 0.69 15.63 23.33
N GLN A 40 1.37 14.86 24.18
CA GLN A 40 1.93 13.55 23.83
C GLN A 40 0.86 12.45 23.75
N GLU A 41 -0.07 12.41 24.70
CA GLU A 41 -1.20 11.49 24.66
C GLU A 41 -2.06 11.73 23.41
N GLU A 42 -2.33 13.00 23.09
CA GLU A 42 -3.02 13.44 21.87
C GLU A 42 -2.27 12.98 20.61
N LEU A 43 -0.94 13.19 20.54
CA LEU A 43 -0.15 12.77 19.38
C LEU A 43 -0.20 11.24 19.14
N ILE A 44 -0.10 10.44 20.20
CA ILE A 44 -0.12 8.99 20.10
C ILE A 44 -1.53 8.49 19.75
N LYS A 45 -2.55 9.02 20.42
CA LYS A 45 -3.93 8.56 20.30
C LYS A 45 -4.60 9.03 19.01
N ASP A 46 -4.37 10.27 18.61
CA ASP A 46 -5.13 10.91 17.54
C ASP A 46 -4.41 10.84 16.19
N TYR A 47 -3.09 10.64 16.19
CA TYR A 47 -2.29 10.57 14.95
C TYR A 47 -1.59 9.22 14.76
N TYR A 48 -0.80 8.78 15.73
CA TYR A 48 0.06 7.61 15.54
C TYR A 48 -0.70 6.28 15.48
N ARG A 49 -1.65 6.06 16.40
CA ARG A 49 -2.44 4.82 16.44
C ARG A 49 -3.35 4.67 15.22
N PRO A 50 -4.15 5.67 14.80
CA PRO A 50 -4.96 5.58 13.59
C PRO A 50 -4.12 5.33 12.34
N MET A 51 -2.95 5.97 12.24
CA MET A 51 -2.01 5.72 11.14
C MET A 51 -1.57 4.26 11.09
N ARG A 52 -1.24 3.65 12.25
CA ARG A 52 -0.79 2.24 12.31
C ARG A 52 -1.89 1.25 11.94
N GLU A 53 -3.11 1.50 12.40
CA GLU A 53 -4.27 0.68 12.05
C GLU A 53 -4.55 0.76 10.54
N LEU A 54 -4.49 1.97 9.96
CA LEU A 54 -4.62 2.18 8.52
C LEU A 54 -3.49 1.49 7.74
N GLN A 55 -2.23 1.61 8.18
CA GLN A 55 -1.08 0.94 7.56
C GLN A 55 -1.30 -0.58 7.47
N SER A 56 -1.76 -1.21 8.55
CA SER A 56 -2.02 -2.65 8.56
C SER A 56 -3.10 -3.04 7.56
N SER A 57 -4.20 -2.27 7.50
CA SER A 57 -5.27 -2.50 6.53
C SER A 57 -4.78 -2.31 5.09
N CYS A 58 -4.03 -1.24 4.81
CA CYS A 58 -3.49 -0.99 3.47
C CYS A 58 -2.55 -2.11 3.02
N SER A 59 -1.66 -2.55 3.91
CA SER A 59 -0.71 -3.64 3.62
C SER A 59 -1.47 -4.94 3.31
N SER A 60 -2.50 -5.28 4.10
CA SER A 60 -3.32 -6.45 3.84
C SER A 60 -4.02 -6.40 2.48
N SER A 61 -4.69 -5.28 2.16
CA SER A 61 -5.39 -5.14 0.87
C SER A 61 -4.43 -5.12 -0.32
N HIS A 62 -3.25 -4.52 -0.17
CA HIS A 62 -2.25 -4.48 -1.23
C HIS A 62 -1.60 -5.85 -1.44
N ASN A 63 -1.39 -6.61 -0.36
CA ASN A 63 -0.96 -8.00 -0.45
C ASN A 63 -1.99 -8.87 -1.18
N GLU A 64 -3.26 -8.71 -0.84
CA GLU A 64 -4.34 -9.41 -1.53
C GLU A 64 -4.39 -9.04 -3.02
N LEU A 65 -4.21 -7.76 -3.37
CA LEU A 65 -4.23 -7.30 -4.75
C LEU A 65 -3.21 -8.03 -5.64
N PHE A 66 -1.94 -8.10 -5.24
CA PHE A 66 -0.94 -8.74 -6.10
C PHE A 66 -1.19 -10.25 -6.25
N LEU A 67 -1.62 -10.93 -5.18
CA LEU A 67 -1.99 -12.35 -5.23
C LEU A 67 -3.18 -12.60 -6.17
N LYS A 68 -4.17 -11.70 -6.18
CA LYS A 68 -5.35 -11.82 -7.04
C LYS A 68 -5.02 -11.63 -8.52
N TYR A 69 -3.97 -10.88 -8.87
CA TYR A 69 -3.47 -10.86 -10.25
C TYR A 69 -2.88 -12.20 -10.69
N GLY A 70 -2.15 -12.90 -9.80
CA GLY A 70 -1.68 -14.26 -10.05
C GLY A 70 -2.84 -15.25 -10.23
N GLU A 71 -3.86 -15.16 -9.37
CA GLU A 71 -5.10 -15.94 -9.52
C GLU A 71 -5.81 -15.64 -10.85
N LEU A 72 -5.83 -14.38 -11.31
CA LEU A 72 -6.42 -14.01 -12.61
C LEU A 72 -5.70 -14.71 -13.76
N SER A 73 -4.37 -14.72 -13.75
CA SER A 73 -3.58 -15.47 -14.73
C SER A 73 -3.97 -16.96 -14.76
N GLY A 74 -4.01 -17.59 -13.58
CA GLY A 74 -4.45 -18.98 -13.45
C GLY A 74 -5.89 -19.22 -13.92
N SER A 75 -6.79 -18.27 -13.68
CA SER A 75 -8.18 -18.34 -14.14
C SER A 75 -8.29 -18.30 -15.67
N TYR A 76 -7.51 -17.46 -16.35
CA TYR A 76 -7.43 -17.46 -17.82
C TYR A 76 -6.82 -18.77 -18.37
N GLN A 77 -5.84 -19.36 -17.68
CA GLN A 77 -5.31 -20.67 -18.04
C GLN A 77 -6.38 -21.77 -17.94
N LEU A 78 -7.18 -21.75 -16.87
CA LEU A 78 -8.30 -22.69 -16.71
C LEU A 78 -9.33 -22.52 -17.83
N MET A 79 -9.69 -21.28 -18.17
CA MET A 79 -10.59 -21.00 -19.30
C MET A 79 -10.03 -21.55 -20.62
N PHE A 80 -8.76 -21.32 -20.91
CA PHE A 80 -8.14 -21.83 -22.13
C PHE A 80 -8.12 -23.37 -22.16
N ASN A 81 -7.69 -24.00 -21.07
CA ASN A 81 -7.66 -25.47 -20.96
C ASN A 81 -9.04 -26.08 -21.16
N GLU A 82 -10.08 -25.44 -20.61
CA GLU A 82 -11.46 -25.87 -20.75
C GLU A 82 -11.94 -25.76 -22.20
N VAL A 83 -11.60 -24.66 -22.89
CA VAL A 83 -11.91 -24.52 -24.32
C VAL A 83 -11.23 -25.61 -25.14
N VAL A 84 -9.95 -25.88 -24.89
CA VAL A 84 -9.21 -26.96 -25.55
C VAL A 84 -9.89 -28.30 -25.28
N HIS A 85 -10.28 -28.58 -24.04
CA HIS A 85 -10.98 -29.82 -23.67
C HIS A 85 -12.29 -29.99 -24.46
N MET A 86 -13.13 -28.95 -24.52
CA MET A 86 -14.37 -28.97 -25.29
C MET A 86 -14.13 -29.20 -26.79
N MET A 87 -13.04 -28.69 -27.34
CA MET A 87 -12.73 -28.86 -28.77
C MET A 87 -12.22 -30.25 -29.14
N VAL A 88 -11.54 -30.95 -28.21
CA VAL A 88 -10.91 -32.26 -28.50
C VAL A 88 -11.70 -33.45 -27.94
N THR A 89 -12.62 -33.21 -27.01
CA THR A 89 -13.46 -34.26 -26.42
C THR A 89 -14.78 -34.36 -27.19
N PRO A 90 -15.13 -35.54 -27.73
CA PRO A 90 -16.43 -35.74 -28.37
C PRO A 90 -17.58 -35.49 -27.40
N ASP A 91 -18.67 -34.87 -27.87
CA ASP A 91 -19.86 -34.58 -27.06
C ASP A 91 -20.42 -35.80 -26.32
N SER A 92 -20.32 -36.99 -26.93
CA SER A 92 -20.76 -38.25 -26.32
C SER A 92 -19.96 -38.68 -25.08
N LYS A 93 -18.78 -38.09 -24.87
CA LYS A 93 -17.93 -38.29 -23.68
C LYS A 93 -18.06 -37.14 -22.68
N LEU A 94 -18.70 -36.04 -23.05
CA LEU A 94 -19.03 -34.97 -22.14
C LEU A 94 -20.23 -35.40 -21.27
N GLY A 95 -20.20 -35.05 -19.98
CA GLY A 95 -21.27 -35.40 -19.06
C GLY A 95 -22.60 -34.70 -19.40
N GLN A 96 -23.72 -35.24 -18.92
CA GLN A 96 -25.07 -34.72 -19.19
C GLN A 96 -25.27 -33.22 -18.83
N ASN A 97 -24.49 -32.70 -17.87
CA ASN A 97 -24.54 -31.31 -17.42
C ASN A 97 -23.19 -30.59 -17.61
N TYR A 98 -22.43 -30.96 -18.64
CA TYR A 98 -21.07 -30.46 -18.84
C TYR A 98 -21.01 -28.93 -18.95
N GLU A 99 -22.04 -28.29 -19.52
CA GLU A 99 -22.16 -26.83 -19.67
C GLU A 99 -21.96 -26.04 -18.35
N ALA A 100 -22.27 -26.66 -17.21
CA ALA A 100 -22.08 -26.03 -15.90
C ALA A 100 -20.61 -25.73 -15.60
N ILE A 101 -19.66 -26.51 -16.14
CA ILE A 101 -18.22 -26.36 -15.92
C ILE A 101 -17.70 -25.06 -16.55
N PRO A 102 -17.76 -24.84 -17.89
CA PRO A 102 -17.29 -23.60 -18.50
C PRO A 102 -18.06 -22.38 -17.99
N MET A 103 -19.36 -22.49 -17.73
CA MET A 103 -20.14 -21.40 -17.12
C MET A 103 -19.62 -21.02 -15.73
N SER A 104 -19.26 -22.01 -14.90
CA SER A 104 -18.72 -21.77 -13.56
C SER A 104 -17.33 -21.12 -13.61
N ILE A 105 -16.49 -21.52 -14.55
CA ILE A 105 -15.15 -20.95 -14.76
C ILE A 105 -15.26 -19.48 -15.22
N ILE A 106 -16.13 -19.19 -16.19
CA ILE A 106 -16.36 -17.81 -16.66
C ILE A 106 -16.90 -16.93 -15.53
N LYS A 107 -17.86 -17.45 -14.75
CA LYS A 107 -18.41 -16.71 -13.61
C LYS A 107 -17.33 -16.42 -12.56
N ALA A 108 -16.54 -17.43 -12.18
CA ALA A 108 -15.45 -17.27 -11.23
C ALA A 108 -14.40 -16.26 -11.73
N ASN A 109 -14.06 -16.29 -13.02
CA ASN A 109 -13.16 -15.30 -13.63
C ASN A 109 -13.73 -13.87 -13.53
N ALA A 110 -15.02 -13.69 -13.84
CA ALA A 110 -15.68 -12.39 -13.76
C ALA A 110 -15.72 -11.84 -12.33
N ASP A 111 -16.05 -12.69 -11.35
CA ASP A 111 -16.07 -12.33 -9.93
C ASP A 111 -14.65 -11.97 -9.43
N LEU A 112 -13.64 -12.72 -9.87
CA LEU A 112 -12.24 -12.45 -9.55
C LEU A 112 -11.75 -11.14 -10.17
N LYS A 113 -12.10 -10.86 -11.43
CA LYS A 113 -11.79 -9.58 -12.09
C LYS A 113 -12.39 -8.39 -11.34
N LYS A 114 -13.66 -8.50 -10.94
CA LYS A 114 -14.32 -7.47 -10.14
C LYS A 114 -13.61 -7.26 -8.80
N THR A 115 -13.21 -8.34 -8.14
CA THR A 115 -12.45 -8.28 -6.88
C THR A 115 -11.14 -7.51 -7.05
N VAL A 116 -10.41 -7.75 -8.14
CA VAL A 116 -9.18 -7.01 -8.47
C VAL A 116 -9.48 -5.52 -8.69
N GLU A 117 -10.50 -5.18 -9.46
CA GLU A 117 -10.89 -3.78 -9.70
C GLU A 117 -11.25 -3.04 -8.39
N ASP A 118 -12.00 -3.71 -7.49
CA ASP A 118 -12.37 -3.17 -6.18
C ASP A 118 -11.12 -3.01 -5.26
N LEU A 119 -10.19 -3.97 -5.30
CA LEU A 119 -8.93 -3.90 -4.56
C LEU A 119 -8.01 -2.80 -5.07
N GLU A 120 -7.89 -2.58 -6.39
CA GLU A 120 -7.11 -1.48 -6.97
C GLU A 120 -7.57 -0.12 -6.42
N VAL A 121 -8.89 0.11 -6.41
CA VAL A 121 -9.49 1.34 -5.86
C VAL A 121 -9.22 1.46 -4.36
N THR A 122 -9.40 0.36 -3.63
CA THR A 122 -9.18 0.31 -2.18
C THR A 122 -7.73 0.63 -1.83
N VAL A 123 -6.78 -0.03 -2.48
CA VAL A 123 -5.34 0.15 -2.27
C VAL A 123 -4.92 1.58 -2.62
N LYS A 124 -5.37 2.11 -3.76
CA LYS A 124 -5.07 3.49 -4.17
C LYS A 124 -5.56 4.51 -3.15
N LYS A 125 -6.80 4.36 -2.70
CA LYS A 125 -7.38 5.23 -1.67
C LYS A 125 -6.61 5.12 -0.35
N CYS A 126 -6.37 3.89 0.11
CA CYS A 126 -5.69 3.62 1.37
C CYS A 126 -4.28 4.21 1.40
N LYS A 127 -3.51 4.08 0.31
CA LYS A 127 -2.17 4.69 0.19
C LYS A 127 -2.22 6.20 0.27
N ALA A 128 -3.19 6.85 -0.39
CA ALA A 128 -3.36 8.29 -0.32
C ALA A 128 -3.71 8.76 1.11
N ASP A 129 -4.67 8.10 1.75
CA ASP A 129 -5.09 8.40 3.13
C ASP A 129 -3.92 8.20 4.11
N LEU A 130 -3.14 7.13 3.92
CA LEU A 130 -1.98 6.82 4.76
C LEU A 130 -0.85 7.84 4.58
N PHE A 131 -0.59 8.29 3.34
CA PHE A 131 0.39 9.33 3.07
C PHE A 131 0.04 10.63 3.80
N LEU A 132 -1.24 11.05 3.75
CA LEU A 132 -1.73 12.22 4.48
C LEU A 132 -1.55 12.07 5.99
N LYS A 133 -1.83 10.89 6.55
CA LYS A 133 -1.61 10.63 7.98
C LYS A 133 -0.15 10.74 8.39
N TYR A 134 0.78 10.28 7.55
CA TYR A 134 2.21 10.45 7.81
C TYR A 134 2.67 11.90 7.65
N GLU A 135 2.09 12.64 6.71
CA GLU A 135 2.31 14.08 6.57
C GLU A 135 1.85 14.85 7.82
N GLU A 136 0.65 14.55 8.33
CA GLU A 136 0.13 15.13 9.57
C GLU A 136 1.08 14.88 10.76
N ILE A 137 1.54 13.63 10.93
CA ILE A 137 2.51 13.29 11.98
C ILE A 137 3.81 14.08 11.78
N ALA A 138 4.33 14.16 10.55
CA ALA A 138 5.56 14.89 10.27
C ALA A 138 5.47 16.38 10.62
N LEU A 139 4.31 17.00 10.39
CA LEU A 139 4.06 18.37 10.80
C LEU A 139 4.02 18.48 12.33
N ALA A 140 3.33 17.56 13.00
CA ALA A 140 3.21 17.55 14.46
C ALA A 140 4.53 17.25 15.21
N THR A 141 5.42 16.48 14.58
CA THR A 141 6.75 16.13 15.11
C THR A 141 7.87 17.03 14.60
N GLY A 142 7.59 17.99 13.72
CA GLY A 142 8.60 18.88 13.14
C GLY A 142 9.61 18.17 12.22
N SER A 143 9.26 17.02 11.66
CA SER A 143 10.14 16.20 10.81
C SER A 143 9.68 16.17 9.34
N TYR A 144 9.00 17.23 8.90
CA TYR A 144 8.51 17.38 7.53
C TYR A 144 9.63 17.37 6.47
N PRO A 145 10.80 18.00 6.67
CA PRO A 145 11.90 17.90 5.70
C PRO A 145 12.38 16.46 5.48
N GLU A 146 12.51 15.67 6.54
CA GLU A 146 12.91 14.26 6.48
C GLU A 146 11.85 13.40 5.80
N PHE A 147 10.57 13.61 6.14
CA PHE A 147 9.43 12.98 5.47
C PHE A 147 9.47 13.25 3.96
N MET A 148 9.62 14.52 3.54
CA MET A 148 9.67 14.89 2.13
C MET A 148 10.88 14.29 1.40
N ARG A 149 12.02 14.16 2.08
CA ARG A 149 13.20 13.48 1.51
C ARG A 149 12.92 12.00 1.26
N LEU A 150 12.31 11.31 2.23
CA LEU A 150 11.92 9.89 2.09
C LEU A 150 10.85 9.73 1.00
N ALA A 151 9.83 10.58 0.99
CA ALA A 151 8.74 10.54 0.01
C ALA A 151 9.24 10.77 -1.43
N LYS A 152 10.18 11.69 -1.64
CA LYS A 152 10.81 11.90 -2.96
C LYS A 152 11.57 10.67 -3.45
N LYS A 153 12.38 10.07 -2.56
CA LYS A 153 13.10 8.83 -2.88
C LYS A 153 12.12 7.71 -3.24
N TYR A 154 11.13 7.48 -2.38
CA TYR A 154 10.06 6.51 -2.59
C TYR A 154 9.37 6.71 -3.95
N THR A 155 8.91 7.94 -4.24
CA THR A 155 8.24 8.27 -5.50
C THR A 155 9.11 7.96 -6.72
N SER A 156 10.41 8.27 -6.65
CA SER A 156 11.34 7.97 -7.75
C SER A 156 11.49 6.46 -7.97
N GLU A 157 11.57 5.66 -6.90
CA GLU A 157 11.68 4.20 -6.99
C GLU A 157 10.39 3.57 -7.54
N ILE A 158 9.23 4.03 -7.08
CA ILE A 158 7.92 3.56 -7.57
C ILE A 158 7.71 3.87 -9.05
N ASN A 159 8.08 5.08 -9.49
CA ASN A 159 7.95 5.48 -10.90
C ASN A 159 8.80 4.62 -11.84
N VAL A 160 9.97 4.17 -11.39
CA VAL A 160 10.80 3.21 -12.16
C VAL A 160 10.05 1.90 -12.34
N ILE A 161 9.48 1.35 -11.26
CA ILE A 161 8.72 0.08 -11.32
C ILE A 161 7.51 0.21 -12.24
N TYR A 162 6.75 1.31 -12.16
CA TYR A 162 5.62 1.53 -13.06
C TYR A 162 6.04 1.64 -14.54
N SER A 163 7.15 2.33 -14.82
CA SER A 163 7.70 2.44 -16.18
C SER A 163 8.11 1.08 -16.74
N GLU A 164 8.79 0.26 -15.93
CA GLU A 164 9.19 -1.10 -16.30
C GLU A 164 7.98 -2.01 -16.55
N ARG A 165 6.98 -1.97 -15.65
CA ARG A 165 5.70 -2.68 -15.82
C ARG A 165 5.05 -2.29 -17.14
N GLN A 166 4.92 -1.00 -17.43
CA GLN A 166 4.28 -0.52 -18.65
C GLN A 166 5.05 -0.99 -19.90
N LYS A 167 6.38 -0.93 -19.88
CA LYS A 167 7.23 -1.39 -20.98
C LYS A 167 7.07 -2.89 -21.23
N LYS A 168 7.12 -3.72 -20.18
CA LYS A 168 6.93 -5.17 -20.27
C LYS A 168 5.53 -5.52 -20.76
N ALA A 169 4.49 -4.90 -20.19
CA ALA A 169 3.10 -5.12 -20.58
C ALA A 169 2.86 -4.75 -22.06
N SER A 170 3.35 -3.59 -22.50
CA SER A 170 3.19 -3.13 -23.88
C SER A 170 3.91 -4.04 -24.89
N GLY A 171 5.14 -4.47 -24.58
CA GLY A 171 5.87 -5.43 -25.43
C GLY A 171 5.20 -6.81 -25.50
N ASN A 172 4.54 -7.23 -24.43
CA ASN A 172 3.84 -8.51 -24.38
C ASN A 172 2.58 -8.54 -25.28
N ILE A 173 1.91 -7.39 -25.49
CA ILE A 173 0.69 -7.28 -26.30
C ILE A 173 0.89 -6.61 -27.67
N GLU A 174 2.14 -6.31 -28.07
CA GLU A 174 2.47 -5.56 -29.30
C GLU A 174 1.84 -6.16 -30.57
N ASN A 175 1.65 -7.49 -30.57
CA ASN A 175 1.08 -8.25 -31.69
C ASN A 175 -0.37 -8.71 -31.46
N ILE A 176 -1.08 -8.09 -30.51
CA ILE A 176 -2.50 -8.35 -30.22
C ILE A 176 -3.26 -7.03 -30.14
N GLY A 177 -3.42 -6.40 -31.31
CA GLY A 177 -4.24 -5.20 -31.47
C GLY A 177 -5.67 -5.50 -31.94
N PRO A 178 -6.62 -4.54 -31.82
CA PRO A 178 -7.98 -4.68 -32.36
C PRO A 178 -8.02 -5.07 -33.85
N ASN A 179 -7.05 -4.58 -34.63
CA ASN A 179 -6.92 -4.88 -36.05
C ASN A 179 -6.54 -6.34 -36.35
N GLN A 180 -5.96 -7.05 -35.39
CA GLN A 180 -5.62 -8.48 -35.49
C GLN A 180 -6.70 -9.35 -34.83
N LEU A 181 -7.31 -8.87 -33.75
CA LEU A 181 -8.37 -9.60 -33.02
C LEU A 181 -9.68 -9.69 -33.80
N MET A 182 -10.11 -8.62 -34.49
CA MET A 182 -11.38 -8.63 -35.21
C MET A 182 -11.44 -9.63 -36.38
N PRO A 183 -10.41 -9.73 -37.25
CA PRO A 183 -10.34 -10.80 -38.25
C PRO A 183 -10.34 -12.19 -37.62
N LEU A 184 -9.57 -12.38 -36.54
CA LEU A 184 -9.48 -13.64 -35.82
C LEU A 184 -10.85 -14.09 -35.28
N MET A 185 -11.59 -13.18 -34.64
CA MET A 185 -12.95 -13.45 -34.15
C MET A 185 -13.91 -13.85 -35.28
N ARG A 186 -13.81 -13.21 -36.46
CA ARG A 186 -14.65 -13.56 -37.62
C ARG A 186 -14.27 -14.94 -38.17
N GLU A 187 -12.99 -15.25 -38.23
CA GLU A 187 -12.49 -16.57 -38.64
C GLU A 187 -12.96 -17.66 -37.66
N PHE A 188 -12.94 -17.38 -36.36
CA PHE A 188 -13.41 -18.30 -35.32
C PHE A 188 -14.91 -18.62 -35.43
N ILE A 189 -15.74 -17.68 -35.87
CA ILE A 189 -17.17 -17.91 -36.08
C ILE A 189 -17.43 -18.72 -37.37
N ALA A 190 -16.56 -18.58 -38.38
CA ALA A 190 -16.75 -19.18 -39.70
C ALA A 190 -16.11 -20.57 -39.85
N ILE A 191 -15.30 -21.01 -38.88
CA ILE A 191 -14.52 -22.23 -38.98
C ILE A 191 -15.38 -23.49 -38.77
N ASP A 192 -15.22 -24.47 -39.66
CA ASP A 192 -15.84 -25.80 -39.49
C ASP A 192 -15.04 -26.64 -38.50
N LEU A 193 -15.56 -26.77 -37.28
CA LEU A 193 -14.95 -27.53 -36.18
C LEU A 193 -15.11 -29.05 -36.31
N SER A 194 -15.84 -29.56 -37.30
CA SER A 194 -15.90 -31.00 -37.57
C SER A 194 -14.58 -31.55 -38.13
N ILE A 195 -13.73 -30.68 -38.67
CA ILE A 195 -12.45 -31.02 -39.28
C ILE A 195 -11.31 -30.89 -38.26
N ASP A 196 -10.57 -31.97 -38.00
CA ASP A 196 -9.46 -32.00 -37.01
C ASP A 196 -8.39 -30.94 -37.26
N LYS A 197 -8.03 -30.71 -38.54
CA LYS A 197 -7.05 -29.70 -38.93
C LYS A 197 -7.51 -28.29 -38.50
N ASN A 198 -8.80 -28.01 -38.67
CA ASN A 198 -9.38 -26.72 -38.30
C ASN A 198 -9.41 -26.54 -36.79
N ARG A 199 -9.78 -27.58 -36.03
CA ARG A 199 -9.71 -27.58 -34.55
C ARG A 199 -8.30 -27.27 -34.06
N SER A 200 -7.29 -27.96 -34.60
CA SER A 200 -5.89 -27.75 -34.21
C SER A 200 -5.38 -26.34 -34.56
N MET A 201 -5.79 -25.80 -35.71
CA MET A 201 -5.47 -24.43 -36.11
C MET A 201 -6.09 -23.41 -35.15
N LEU A 202 -7.37 -23.59 -34.81
CA LEU A 202 -8.08 -22.73 -33.88
C LEU A 202 -7.43 -22.72 -32.49
N ILE A 203 -7.09 -23.89 -31.95
CA ILE A 203 -6.43 -24.00 -30.65
C ILE A 203 -5.12 -23.20 -30.63
N LYS A 204 -4.30 -23.29 -31.69
CA LYS A 204 -3.04 -22.54 -31.80
C LYS A 204 -3.26 -21.03 -31.86
N GLU A 205 -4.27 -20.59 -32.59
CA GLU A 205 -4.62 -19.17 -32.68
C GLU A 205 -5.18 -18.63 -31.36
N MET A 206 -5.99 -19.42 -30.65
CA MET A 206 -6.44 -19.07 -29.31
C MET A 206 -5.28 -19.02 -28.32
N GLU A 207 -4.36 -19.98 -28.37
CA GLU A 207 -3.14 -19.99 -27.55
C GLU A 207 -2.32 -18.72 -27.76
N ARG A 208 -2.16 -18.27 -29.01
CA ARG A 208 -1.48 -17.03 -29.38
C ARG A 208 -2.10 -15.80 -28.70
N VAL A 209 -3.40 -15.80 -28.42
CA VAL A 209 -4.10 -14.70 -27.74
C VAL A 209 -4.11 -14.86 -26.22
N PHE A 210 -4.40 -16.07 -25.71
CA PHE A 210 -4.50 -16.33 -24.28
C PHE A 210 -3.14 -16.23 -23.57
N ASN A 211 -2.07 -16.70 -24.21
CA ASN A 211 -0.73 -16.70 -23.60
C ASN A 211 -0.30 -15.28 -23.19
N PRO A 212 -0.35 -14.27 -24.07
CA PRO A 212 -0.04 -12.91 -23.66
C PRO A 212 -0.97 -12.34 -22.59
N VAL A 213 -2.27 -12.67 -22.60
CA VAL A 213 -3.18 -12.22 -21.53
C VAL A 213 -2.75 -12.77 -20.17
N MET A 214 -2.46 -14.07 -20.09
CA MET A 214 -1.96 -14.71 -18.86
C MET A 214 -0.63 -14.10 -18.40
N GLN A 215 0.32 -13.96 -19.32
CA GLN A 215 1.62 -13.35 -19.03
C GLN A 215 1.48 -11.89 -18.58
N ASN A 216 0.52 -11.15 -19.12
CA ASN A 216 0.30 -9.77 -18.71
C ASN A 216 -0.13 -9.69 -17.23
N TYR A 217 -0.99 -10.58 -16.77
CA TYR A 217 -1.38 -10.62 -15.35
C TYR A 217 -0.24 -11.07 -14.42
N LEU A 218 0.63 -11.99 -14.86
CA LEU A 218 1.85 -12.33 -14.12
C LEU A 218 2.84 -11.17 -14.05
N ILE A 219 3.03 -10.43 -15.14
CA ILE A 219 3.83 -9.21 -15.15
C ILE A 219 3.24 -8.21 -14.15
N ILE A 220 1.92 -8.03 -14.13
CA ILE A 220 1.27 -7.14 -13.18
C ILE A 220 1.48 -7.60 -11.74
N GLU A 221 1.27 -8.89 -11.44
CA GLU A 221 1.53 -9.49 -10.12
C GLU A 221 2.97 -9.21 -9.65
N GLU A 222 3.97 -9.55 -10.48
CA GLU A 222 5.40 -9.37 -10.16
C GLU A 222 5.70 -7.92 -9.77
N HIS A 223 5.20 -6.95 -10.54
CA HIS A 223 5.51 -5.54 -10.30
C HIS A 223 4.67 -4.96 -9.16
N GLU A 224 3.44 -5.43 -8.95
CA GLU A 224 2.63 -5.00 -7.80
C GLU A 224 3.23 -5.55 -6.50
N GLN A 225 3.80 -6.76 -6.50
CA GLN A 225 4.57 -7.27 -5.36
C GLN A 225 5.80 -6.39 -5.07
N LEU A 226 6.56 -6.00 -6.10
CA LEU A 226 7.70 -5.09 -5.92
C LEU A 226 7.26 -3.73 -5.34
N ILE A 227 6.12 -3.20 -5.81
CA ILE A 227 5.53 -1.97 -5.26
C ILE A 227 5.13 -2.18 -3.79
N PHE A 228 4.56 -3.33 -3.43
CA PHE A 228 4.22 -3.70 -2.05
C PHE A 228 5.44 -3.73 -1.13
N GLU A 229 6.54 -4.32 -1.58
CA GLU A 229 7.80 -4.34 -0.82
C GLU A 229 8.33 -2.91 -0.59
N LYS A 230 8.29 -2.06 -1.63
CA LYS A 230 8.71 -0.65 -1.54
C LYS A 230 7.83 0.19 -0.62
N ASP A 231 6.52 -0.04 -0.65
CA ASP A 231 5.59 0.61 0.27
C ASP A 231 5.92 0.25 1.72
N ASN A 232 6.10 -1.04 2.01
CA ASN A 232 6.43 -1.49 3.37
C ASN A 232 7.77 -0.92 3.85
N ASP A 233 8.79 -0.87 2.99
CA ASP A 233 10.09 -0.28 3.33
C ASP A 233 9.99 1.22 3.63
N PHE A 234 9.21 1.96 2.84
CA PHE A 234 8.94 3.37 3.07
C PHE A 234 8.20 3.60 4.38
N PHE A 235 7.11 2.88 4.62
CA PHE A 235 6.33 3.00 5.85
C PHE A 235 7.08 2.55 7.10
N ARG A 236 7.96 1.55 7.00
CA ARG A 236 8.89 1.16 8.08
C ARG A 236 9.87 2.28 8.40
N SER A 237 10.47 2.89 7.38
CA SER A 237 11.40 4.01 7.55
C SER A 237 10.73 5.23 8.21
N LEU A 238 9.48 5.51 7.81
CA LEU A 238 8.66 6.55 8.43
C LEU A 238 8.33 6.21 9.89
N HIS A 239 7.94 4.97 10.18
CA HIS A 239 7.70 4.53 11.54
C HIS A 239 8.92 4.72 12.46
N GLU A 240 10.11 4.31 12.01
CA GLU A 240 11.35 4.51 12.74
C GLU A 240 11.66 5.99 12.98
N LEU A 241 11.47 6.84 11.96
CA LEU A 241 11.62 8.29 12.07
C LEU A 241 10.71 8.88 13.15
N TYR A 242 9.41 8.56 13.10
CA TYR A 242 8.45 9.14 14.04
C TYR A 242 8.58 8.57 15.44
N ALA A 243 8.88 7.28 15.60
CA ALA A 243 9.15 6.69 16.91
C ALA A 243 10.35 7.38 17.59
N MET A 244 11.42 7.64 16.84
CA MET A 244 12.57 8.41 17.31
C MET A 244 12.19 9.85 17.66
N LYS A 245 11.45 10.56 16.80
CA LYS A 245 11.05 11.95 17.05
C LYS A 245 10.10 12.10 18.25
N ILE A 246 9.18 11.17 18.41
CA ILE A 246 8.30 11.10 19.58
C ILE A 246 9.14 10.84 20.83
N SER A 247 10.10 9.90 20.78
CA SER A 247 11.01 9.60 21.89
C SER A 247 11.93 10.78 22.27
N GLU A 248 12.51 11.49 21.30
CA GLU A 248 13.30 12.72 21.52
C GLU A 248 12.48 13.80 22.21
N LYS A 249 11.21 13.94 21.84
CA LYS A 249 10.25 14.85 22.49
C LYS A 249 9.86 14.38 23.89
N HIS A 250 9.97 13.08 24.20
CA HIS A 250 9.80 12.54 25.55
C HIS A 250 11.05 12.72 26.45
N SER A 251 12.26 12.78 25.88
CA SER A 251 13.51 12.91 26.65
C SER A 251 13.94 14.36 26.91
N SER A 252 13.44 15.31 26.11
CA SER A 252 13.70 16.76 26.28
C SER A 252 12.68 17.42 27.23
N GLY A 253 12.88 17.23 28.54
CA GLY A 253 12.09 17.91 29.58
C GLY A 253 12.49 19.38 29.81
N PHE A 254 11.75 20.08 30.69
CA PHE A 254 11.88 21.51 31.09
C PHE A 254 13.32 22.07 31.20
N ILE A 255 14.29 21.25 31.61
CA ILE A 255 15.70 21.67 31.70
C ILE A 255 16.27 22.07 30.32
N SER A 256 15.85 21.43 29.23
CA SER A 256 16.22 21.81 27.85
C SER A 256 15.52 23.08 27.32
N TRP A 257 14.48 23.54 28.00
CA TRP A 257 13.74 24.76 27.62
C TRP A 257 14.23 25.97 28.40
N VAL A 258 14.75 25.76 29.62
CA VAL A 258 15.32 26.81 30.48
C VAL A 258 16.83 27.00 30.27
N PHE A 259 17.55 25.98 29.80
CA PHE A 259 18.99 26.01 29.53
C PHE A 259 19.27 25.59 28.08
#